data_AF-A0A3N5M6M9-F1
#
_entry.id   AF-A0A3N5M6M9-F1
#
_cell.length_a   1.000
_cell.length_b   1.000
_cell.length_c   1.000
_cell.angle_alpha   90.00
_cell.angle_beta   90.00
_cell.angle_gamma   90.00
#
_symmetry.space_group_name_H-M   'P 1'
#
loop_
_entity.id
_entity.type
_entity.pdbx_description
1 polymer ?
#
loop_
_entity_poly.entity_id
_entity_poly.type
_entity_poly.pdbx_seq_one_letter_code
_entity_poly.pdbx_strand_id
1 'polypeptide(L)'
;MRTTSPTRRRFLATSAASSVMVAMPHVRGAHAAGKLSVGLWDHWVPTANAVSTALIEEWAAKERIEVQIDYITTQGNKLLLTEQAEAQSRTGHDVFTFRCWGPADHAKLLEPLDDVMEPLIKQNGVVNATAHYLGKSEGRWVAVPATRGSNVKGPCSRIDLMKKHAGIDVQAMYPAGGEPKAEGWTLDTFLAAAQACQKAGFPFGIGLGTTTDSVDSAGAIFDAFGAQLVDARGTLTVKTDAVRQALDYYARLARFFPSDAPAWDDASNNKWLVSGKGALIMNPPSAWAVAARDAPQVA
;
A
#
# COMPACT_ATOMS: atom_id res chain seq x y z
N MET A 1 29.33 -33.50 67.23
CA MET A 1 28.28 -33.29 66.21
C MET A 1 28.88 -33.50 64.83
N ARG A 2 28.54 -34.60 64.14
CA ARG A 2 28.92 -34.85 62.75
C ARG A 2 27.70 -34.55 61.88
N THR A 3 27.79 -33.56 61.00
CA THR A 3 26.77 -33.21 60.01
C THR A 3 26.95 -34.08 58.77
N THR A 4 26.03 -35.02 58.54
CA THR A 4 25.98 -35.80 57.30
C THR A 4 25.13 -35.06 56.27
N SER A 5 25.74 -34.54 55.21
CA SER A 5 25.02 -33.95 54.07
C SER A 5 24.28 -35.04 53.28
N PRO A 6 23.02 -34.83 52.87
CA PRO A 6 22.29 -35.81 52.08
C PRO A 6 22.82 -35.85 50.64
N THR A 7 23.20 -37.05 50.17
CA THR A 7 23.67 -37.27 48.79
C THR A 7 22.51 -37.28 47.79
N ARG A 8 22.75 -36.72 46.58
CA ARG A 8 21.80 -36.58 45.45
C ARG A 8 20.97 -37.84 45.11
N ARG A 9 21.44 -39.05 45.43
CA ARG A 9 20.69 -40.30 45.23
C ARG A 9 19.48 -40.49 46.15
N ARG A 10 19.40 -39.80 47.30
CA ARG A 10 18.26 -39.90 48.23
C ARG A 10 17.13 -38.94 47.92
N PHE A 11 17.41 -37.85 47.18
CA PHE A 11 16.40 -36.87 46.75
C PHE A 11 15.54 -37.43 45.59
N LEU A 12 16.15 -38.23 44.70
CA LEU A 12 15.44 -38.89 43.59
C LEU A 12 14.54 -40.06 44.03
N ALA A 13 14.74 -40.60 45.24
CA ALA A 13 13.95 -41.72 45.75
C ALA A 13 12.64 -41.29 46.47
N THR A 14 12.49 -40.01 46.81
CA THR A 14 11.29 -39.48 47.50
C THR A 14 10.30 -38.74 46.60
N SER A 15 10.56 -38.65 45.30
CA SER A 15 9.63 -38.01 44.33
C SER A 15 8.77 -39.02 43.57
N ALA A 16 8.89 -40.33 43.85
CA ALA A 16 8.24 -41.39 43.09
C ALA A 16 6.97 -42.00 43.75
N ALA A 17 6.38 -41.36 44.77
CA ALA A 17 5.28 -41.96 45.54
C ALA A 17 4.11 -41.00 45.87
N SER A 18 3.67 -40.20 44.89
CA SER A 18 2.37 -39.50 44.97
C SER A 18 1.79 -39.23 43.58
N SER A 19 1.59 -40.29 42.80
CA SER A 19 0.72 -40.26 41.62
C SER A 19 -0.75 -40.34 42.06
N VAL A 20 -1.31 -39.23 42.55
CA VAL A 20 -2.76 -39.05 42.48
C VAL A 20 -3.06 -38.62 41.05
N MET A 21 -3.56 -39.56 40.24
CA MET A 21 -4.12 -39.23 38.93
C MET A 21 -5.41 -38.44 39.14
N VAL A 22 -5.28 -37.11 39.24
CA VAL A 22 -6.40 -36.22 38.93
C VAL A 22 -6.53 -36.23 37.42
N ALA A 23 -7.53 -36.95 36.91
CA ALA A 23 -7.99 -36.74 35.55
C ALA A 23 -8.48 -35.29 35.45
N MET A 24 -7.65 -34.40 34.90
CA MET A 24 -8.06 -33.08 34.47
C MET A 24 -8.40 -33.15 32.98
N PRO A 25 -9.68 -33.24 32.59
CA PRO A 25 -10.07 -33.10 31.20
C PRO A 25 -9.80 -31.64 30.81
N HIS A 26 -8.90 -31.45 29.86
CA HIS A 26 -8.68 -30.18 29.16
C HIS A 26 -7.94 -29.06 29.91
N VAL A 27 -6.86 -29.37 30.62
CA VAL A 27 -5.78 -28.36 30.75
C VAL A 27 -5.05 -28.32 29.40
N ARG A 28 -5.64 -27.59 28.43
CA ARG A 28 -4.90 -27.09 27.28
C ARG A 28 -3.83 -26.18 27.87
N GLY A 29 -2.57 -26.61 27.81
CA GLY A 29 -1.45 -25.81 28.30
C GLY A 29 -1.56 -24.40 27.72
N ALA A 30 -1.77 -23.43 28.61
CA ALA A 30 -1.51 -22.03 28.31
C ALA A 30 0.00 -21.90 28.15
N HIS A 31 0.51 -22.24 26.97
CA HIS A 31 1.71 -21.58 26.50
C HIS A 31 1.35 -20.10 26.46
N ALA A 32 2.20 -19.24 27.04
CA ALA A 32 2.05 -17.80 26.86
C ALA A 32 2.00 -17.57 25.34
N ALA A 33 0.80 -17.35 24.83
CA ALA A 33 0.57 -16.94 23.47
C ALA A 33 1.39 -15.67 23.29
N GLY A 34 2.43 -15.70 22.45
CA GLY A 34 3.17 -14.49 22.14
C GLY A 34 2.19 -13.41 21.69
N LYS A 35 2.41 -12.17 22.12
CA LYS A 35 1.68 -11.03 21.58
C LYS A 35 2.34 -10.64 20.26
N LEU A 36 1.56 -10.52 19.20
CA LEU A 36 1.99 -10.00 17.90
C LEU A 36 1.47 -8.57 17.74
N SER A 37 2.34 -7.63 17.41
CA SER A 37 2.00 -6.25 17.09
C SER A 37 2.04 -6.04 15.57
N VAL A 38 0.97 -5.51 15.00
CA VAL A 38 0.81 -5.36 13.53
C VAL A 38 0.48 -3.92 13.18
N GLY A 39 1.40 -3.26 12.47
CA GLY A 39 1.27 -1.90 11.94
C GLY A 39 0.68 -1.92 10.54
N LEU A 40 -0.58 -1.49 10.43
CA LEU A 40 -1.36 -1.57 9.20
C LEU A 40 -1.61 -0.19 8.62
N TRP A 41 -1.57 -0.07 7.29
CA TRP A 41 -2.09 1.14 6.64
C TRP A 41 -3.57 1.35 7.01
N ASP A 42 -3.88 2.52 7.57
CA ASP A 42 -5.24 2.99 7.80
C ASP A 42 -5.89 3.31 6.45
N HIS A 43 -6.75 2.40 6.01
CA HIS A 43 -7.23 2.36 4.64
C HIS A 43 -8.21 3.50 4.33
N TRP A 44 -8.08 4.10 3.15
CA TRP A 44 -8.97 5.19 2.71
C TRP A 44 -10.46 4.80 2.68
N VAL A 45 -10.75 3.58 2.22
CA VAL A 45 -12.11 3.00 2.26
C VAL A 45 -12.37 2.47 3.68
N PRO A 46 -13.28 3.08 4.47
CA PRO A 46 -13.33 2.83 5.92
C PRO A 46 -13.70 1.40 6.32
N THR A 47 -14.46 0.69 5.49
CA THR A 47 -14.87 -0.70 5.78
C THR A 47 -13.73 -1.71 5.67
N ALA A 48 -12.65 -1.37 4.95
CA ALA A 48 -11.53 -2.28 4.73
C ALA A 48 -10.75 -2.61 6.01
N ASN A 49 -10.66 -1.66 6.95
CA ASN A 49 -10.01 -1.89 8.25
C ASN A 49 -10.81 -2.92 9.07
N ALA A 50 -12.13 -2.78 9.18
CA ALA A 50 -12.95 -3.72 9.94
C ALA A 50 -12.85 -5.16 9.38
N VAL A 51 -12.84 -5.31 8.05
CA VAL A 51 -12.62 -6.61 7.39
C VAL A 51 -11.23 -7.17 7.70
N SER A 52 -10.20 -6.33 7.66
CA SER A 52 -8.83 -6.75 7.97
C SER A 52 -8.69 -7.20 9.42
N THR A 53 -9.26 -6.44 10.36
CA THR A 53 -9.30 -6.80 11.78
C THR A 53 -10.00 -8.14 11.97
N ALA A 54 -11.18 -8.35 11.38
CA ALA A 54 -11.91 -9.60 11.52
C ALA A 54 -11.11 -10.81 11.00
N LEU A 55 -10.45 -10.69 9.83
CA LEU A 55 -9.63 -11.77 9.27
C LEU A 55 -8.40 -12.08 10.14
N ILE A 56 -7.74 -11.04 10.67
CA ILE A 56 -6.57 -11.21 11.53
C ILE A 56 -6.98 -11.81 12.88
N GLU A 57 -8.09 -11.36 13.47
CA GLU A 57 -8.62 -11.89 14.72
C GLU A 57 -9.09 -13.34 14.58
N GLU A 58 -9.71 -13.71 13.46
CA GLU A 58 -10.09 -15.09 13.17
C GLU A 58 -8.85 -16.01 13.12
N TRP A 59 -7.81 -15.59 12.39
CA TRP A 59 -6.53 -16.30 12.35
C TRP A 59 -5.88 -16.37 13.73
N ALA A 60 -5.83 -15.26 14.47
CA ALA A 60 -5.24 -15.16 15.79
C ALA A 60 -5.94 -16.09 16.80
N ALA A 61 -7.26 -16.15 16.76
CA ALA A 61 -8.05 -17.05 17.61
C ALA A 61 -7.75 -18.52 17.30
N LYS A 62 -7.59 -18.87 16.02
CA LYS A 62 -7.24 -20.23 15.58
C LYS A 62 -5.85 -20.62 16.07
N GLU A 63 -4.87 -19.73 15.92
CA GLU A 63 -3.47 -19.97 16.32
C GLU A 63 -3.24 -19.73 17.82
N ARG A 64 -4.25 -19.22 18.54
CA ARG A 64 -4.20 -18.83 19.96
C ARG A 64 -3.08 -17.83 20.23
N ILE A 65 -3.05 -16.77 19.43
CA ILE A 65 -2.10 -15.66 19.51
C ILE A 65 -2.88 -14.41 19.91
N GLU A 66 -2.34 -13.59 20.82
CA GLU A 66 -2.87 -12.24 21.05
C GLU A 66 -2.33 -11.32 19.96
N VAL A 67 -3.20 -10.58 19.27
CA VAL A 67 -2.77 -9.62 18.25
C VAL A 67 -3.21 -8.21 18.63
N GLN A 68 -2.26 -7.27 18.61
CA GLN A 68 -2.54 -5.84 18.60
C GLN A 68 -2.41 -5.31 17.18
N ILE A 69 -3.41 -4.55 16.73
CA ILE A 69 -3.44 -3.95 15.39
C ILE A 69 -3.49 -2.43 15.54
N ASP A 70 -2.48 -1.75 15.01
CA ASP A 70 -2.43 -0.30 14.95
C ASP A 70 -2.65 0.13 13.49
N TYR A 71 -3.70 0.92 13.24
CA TYR A 71 -3.96 1.52 11.93
C TYR A 71 -3.27 2.89 11.82
N ILE A 72 -2.38 3.02 10.83
CA ILE A 72 -1.49 4.17 10.65
C ILE A 72 -1.81 4.84 9.30
N THR A 73 -2.23 6.10 9.36
CA THR A 73 -2.65 6.85 8.17
C THR A 73 -1.48 7.37 7.33
N THR A 74 -1.71 7.51 6.02
CA THR A 74 -0.78 8.18 5.10
C THR A 74 -0.94 9.70 5.10
N GLN A 75 -2.02 10.22 5.68
CA GLN A 75 -2.24 11.66 5.84
C GLN A 75 -1.08 12.28 6.64
N GLY A 76 -0.50 13.35 6.10
CA GLY A 76 0.68 13.99 6.70
C GLY A 76 1.90 13.07 6.82
N ASN A 77 2.04 12.06 5.95
CA ASN A 77 3.15 11.10 5.92
C ASN A 77 3.32 10.24 7.19
N LYS A 78 2.29 10.11 8.04
CA LYS A 78 2.46 9.39 9.32
C LYS A 78 2.95 7.95 9.16
N LEU A 79 2.45 7.19 8.19
CA LEU A 79 2.92 5.82 7.93
C LEU A 79 4.45 5.76 7.66
N LEU A 80 4.96 6.66 6.82
CA LEU A 80 6.40 6.76 6.54
C LEU A 80 7.19 7.24 7.76
N LEU A 81 6.67 8.20 8.53
CA LEU A 81 7.34 8.69 9.73
C LEU A 81 7.43 7.59 10.80
N THR A 82 6.38 6.80 10.96
CA THR A 82 6.38 5.64 11.86
C THR A 82 7.38 4.58 11.38
N GLU A 83 7.37 4.24 10.08
CA GLU A 83 8.34 3.31 9.47
C GLU A 83 9.79 3.71 9.79
N GLN A 84 10.15 4.98 9.54
CA GLN A 84 11.50 5.48 9.82
C GLN A 84 11.84 5.49 11.32
N ALA A 85 10.87 5.84 12.18
CA ALA A 85 11.07 5.86 13.62
C ALA A 85 11.29 4.44 14.20
N GLU A 86 10.54 3.45 13.73
CA GLU A 86 10.69 2.06 14.15
C GLU A 86 12.01 1.46 13.63
N ALA A 87 12.38 1.77 12.38
CA ALA A 87 13.67 1.37 11.82
C ALA A 87 14.86 1.95 12.59
N GLN A 88 14.78 3.23 12.98
CA GLN A 88 15.85 3.91 13.72
C GLN A 88 15.96 3.41 15.17
N SER A 89 14.82 3.23 15.85
CA SER A 89 14.79 2.79 17.25
C SER A 89 15.01 1.27 17.41
N ARG A 90 14.80 0.49 16.33
CA ARG A 90 14.76 -0.97 16.35
C ARG A 90 13.71 -1.52 17.32
N THR A 91 12.63 -0.76 17.51
CA THR A 91 11.49 -1.10 18.34
C THR A 91 10.24 -0.66 17.62
N GLY A 92 9.21 -1.51 17.58
CA GLY A 92 8.03 -1.23 16.79
C GLY A 92 7.15 -2.47 16.63
N HIS A 93 6.47 -2.54 15.49
CA HIS A 93 5.60 -3.66 15.13
C HIS A 93 6.42 -4.86 14.66
N ASP A 94 5.90 -6.07 14.90
CA ASP A 94 6.46 -7.31 14.37
C ASP A 94 6.19 -7.45 12.87
N VAL A 95 5.03 -6.95 12.43
CA VAL A 95 4.63 -6.89 11.02
C VAL A 95 4.23 -5.45 10.69
N PHE A 96 4.85 -4.87 9.66
CA PHE A 96 4.60 -3.48 9.28
C PHE A 96 4.24 -3.36 7.79
N THR A 97 3.30 -2.46 7.49
CA THR A 97 2.94 -2.15 6.10
C THR A 97 3.92 -1.15 5.51
N PHE A 98 4.68 -1.57 4.51
CA PHE A 98 5.60 -0.69 3.79
C PHE A 98 4.93 -0.05 2.57
N ARG A 99 5.30 1.20 2.28
CA ARG A 99 4.92 1.88 1.03
C ARG A 99 6.02 1.76 0.00
N CYS A 100 5.65 1.45 -1.24
CA CYS A 100 6.52 1.53 -2.42
C CYS A 100 7.92 0.95 -2.17
N TRP A 101 8.96 1.80 -2.18
CA TRP A 101 10.37 1.42 -2.02
C TRP A 101 10.80 1.12 -0.58
N GLY A 102 9.94 1.35 0.41
CA GLY A 102 10.22 1.10 1.82
C GLY A 102 10.81 -0.28 2.14
N PRO A 103 10.34 -1.40 1.55
CA PRO A 103 10.96 -2.69 1.80
C PRO A 103 12.43 -2.76 1.38
N ALA A 104 12.80 -2.11 0.28
CA ALA A 104 14.17 -2.07 -0.20
C ALA A 104 15.04 -1.16 0.66
N ASP A 105 14.53 0.01 1.05
CA ASP A 105 15.21 0.97 1.93
C ASP A 105 15.55 0.36 3.30
N HIS A 106 14.67 -0.52 3.79
CA HIS A 106 14.81 -1.19 5.08
C HIS A 106 15.26 -2.65 4.98
N ALA A 107 15.65 -3.15 3.81
CA ALA A 107 15.90 -4.58 3.58
C ALA A 107 16.85 -5.22 4.61
N LYS A 108 17.86 -4.50 5.10
CA LYS A 108 18.82 -4.97 6.11
C LYS A 108 18.24 -5.16 7.52
N LEU A 109 17.07 -4.57 7.78
CA LEU A 109 16.32 -4.66 9.03
C LEU A 109 15.14 -5.63 8.92
N LEU A 110 14.85 -6.16 7.72
CA LEU A 110 13.74 -7.05 7.46
C LEU A 110 14.19 -8.51 7.36
N GLU A 111 13.38 -9.37 7.97
CA GLU A 111 13.52 -10.83 7.86
C GLU A 111 13.38 -11.25 6.38
N PRO A 112 14.24 -12.14 5.85
CA PRO A 112 14.00 -12.79 4.58
C PRO A 112 12.64 -13.53 4.59
N LEU A 113 11.89 -13.42 3.51
CA LEU A 113 10.55 -14.03 3.38
C LEU A 113 10.46 -15.00 2.21
N ASP A 114 11.58 -15.55 1.74
CA ASP A 114 11.59 -16.52 0.64
C ASP A 114 10.83 -17.80 1.02
N ASP A 115 10.92 -18.24 2.28
CA ASP A 115 10.19 -19.39 2.82
C ASP A 115 8.66 -19.19 2.85
N VAL A 116 8.20 -17.94 2.90
CA VAL A 116 6.79 -17.56 2.77
C VAL A 116 6.40 -17.38 1.30
N MET A 117 7.22 -16.66 0.52
CA MET A 117 6.89 -16.28 -0.85
C MET A 117 7.00 -17.43 -1.85
N GLU A 118 7.98 -18.33 -1.72
CA GLU A 118 8.13 -19.46 -2.64
C GLU A 118 6.91 -20.39 -2.65
N PRO A 119 6.36 -20.84 -1.50
CA PRO A 119 5.13 -21.61 -1.47
C PRO A 119 3.94 -20.85 -2.05
N LEU A 120 3.80 -19.56 -1.72
CA LEU A 120 2.70 -18.72 -2.23
C LEU A 120 2.75 -18.60 -3.76
N ILE A 121 3.93 -18.40 -4.34
CA ILE A 121 4.13 -18.34 -5.79
C ILE A 121 3.84 -19.70 -6.44
N LYS A 122 4.28 -20.80 -5.81
CA LYS A 122 3.98 -22.15 -6.32
C LYS A 122 2.48 -22.44 -6.35
N GLN A 123 1.76 -21.94 -5.36
CA GLN A 123 0.31 -22.15 -5.24
C GLN A 123 -0.50 -21.21 -6.16
N ASN A 124 -0.12 -19.94 -6.25
CA ASN A 124 -0.96 -18.89 -6.84
C ASN A 124 -0.42 -18.34 -8.18
N GLY A 125 0.77 -18.76 -8.59
CA GLY A 125 1.47 -18.25 -9.76
C GLY A 125 2.42 -17.09 -9.45
N VAL A 126 3.13 -16.65 -10.48
CA VAL A 126 4.12 -15.57 -10.39
C VAL A 126 3.42 -14.26 -10.10
N VAL A 127 3.95 -13.48 -9.15
CA VAL A 127 3.43 -12.14 -8.85
C VAL A 127 3.67 -11.17 -10.02
N ASN A 128 2.91 -10.08 -10.07
CA ASN A 128 3.14 -9.06 -11.10
C ASN A 128 4.52 -8.38 -10.97
N ALA A 129 4.95 -7.72 -12.04
CA ALA A 129 6.27 -7.08 -12.11
C ALA A 129 6.50 -6.03 -11.01
N THR A 130 5.47 -5.27 -10.63
CA THR A 130 5.55 -4.26 -9.57
C THR A 130 5.80 -4.90 -8.20
N ALA A 131 5.06 -5.95 -7.86
CA ALA A 131 5.23 -6.70 -6.62
C ALA A 131 6.61 -7.38 -6.56
N HIS A 132 7.09 -7.93 -7.68
CA HIS A 132 8.43 -8.49 -7.78
C HIS A 132 9.53 -7.42 -7.58
N TYR A 133 9.38 -6.26 -8.21
CA TYR A 133 10.34 -5.16 -8.10
C TYR A 133 10.42 -4.59 -6.69
N LEU A 134 9.27 -4.36 -6.03
CA LEU A 134 9.22 -3.74 -4.70
C LEU A 134 9.47 -4.73 -3.56
N GLY A 135 9.11 -6.00 -3.74
CA GLY A 135 9.19 -7.02 -2.69
C GLY A 135 10.52 -7.74 -2.57
N LYS A 136 11.42 -7.60 -3.57
CA LYS A 136 12.75 -8.23 -3.54
C LYS A 136 13.86 -7.20 -3.39
N SER A 137 14.85 -7.54 -2.58
CA SER A 137 16.10 -6.79 -2.45
C SER A 137 17.27 -7.78 -2.39
N GLU A 138 18.37 -7.47 -3.09
CA GLU A 138 19.58 -8.33 -3.15
C GLU A 138 19.28 -9.81 -3.47
N GLY A 139 18.27 -10.08 -4.29
CA GLY A 139 17.90 -11.42 -4.73
C GLY A 139 16.93 -12.20 -3.83
N ARG A 140 16.64 -11.69 -2.61
CA ARG A 140 15.71 -12.31 -1.64
C ARG A 140 14.41 -11.54 -1.51
N TRP A 141 13.32 -12.23 -1.13
CA TRP A 141 12.09 -11.57 -0.71
C TRP A 141 12.26 -10.91 0.66
N VAL A 142 11.81 -9.67 0.79
CA VAL A 142 11.82 -8.90 2.05
C VAL A 142 10.44 -8.34 2.40
N ALA A 143 9.45 -8.52 1.52
CA ALA A 143 8.05 -8.19 1.78
C ALA A 143 7.12 -9.15 1.03
N VAL A 144 5.93 -9.37 1.60
CA VAL A 144 4.82 -10.08 0.95
C VAL A 144 3.87 -9.05 0.33
N PRO A 145 3.44 -9.22 -0.94
CA PRO A 145 2.46 -8.32 -1.55
C PRO A 145 1.13 -8.34 -0.80
N ALA A 146 0.69 -7.16 -0.32
CA ALA A 146 -0.59 -7.02 0.37
C ALA A 146 -1.76 -6.93 -0.61
N THR A 147 -2.93 -7.46 -0.22
CA THR A 147 -4.18 -7.39 -0.99
C THR A 147 -4.99 -6.11 -0.75
N ARG A 148 -4.51 -5.26 0.16
CA ARG A 148 -5.27 -4.16 0.76
C ARG A 148 -4.97 -2.80 0.13
N GLY A 149 -4.25 -2.81 -0.98
CA GLY A 149 -3.82 -1.62 -1.70
C GLY A 149 -3.19 -2.04 -3.02
N SER A 150 -3.13 -1.11 -3.95
CA SER A 150 -2.48 -1.33 -5.24
C SER A 150 -1.55 -0.17 -5.55
N ASN A 151 -0.35 -0.49 -6.04
CA ASN A 151 0.57 0.49 -6.60
C ASN A 151 0.21 0.82 -8.07
N VAL A 152 -0.85 0.22 -8.62
CA VAL A 152 -1.41 0.63 -9.91
C VAL A 152 -2.31 1.84 -9.69
N LYS A 153 -1.76 3.04 -9.86
CA LYS A 153 -2.45 4.32 -9.64
C LYS A 153 -2.96 4.94 -10.94
N GLY A 154 -3.87 4.21 -11.58
CA GLY A 154 -4.55 4.69 -12.79
C GLY A 154 -5.47 5.89 -12.53
N PRO A 155 -6.03 6.49 -13.59
CA PRO A 155 -6.97 7.60 -13.45
C PRO A 155 -8.30 7.15 -12.84
N CYS A 156 -8.83 7.92 -11.90
CA CYS A 156 -10.22 7.84 -11.42
C CYS A 156 -10.96 9.08 -11.92
N SER A 157 -12.01 8.89 -12.73
CA SER A 157 -12.62 9.96 -13.54
C SER A 157 -14.13 10.00 -13.42
N ARG A 158 -14.68 11.21 -13.51
CA ARG A 158 -16.11 11.48 -13.70
C ARG A 158 -16.49 11.28 -15.16
N ILE A 159 -17.03 10.11 -15.49
CA ILE A 159 -17.35 9.73 -16.87
C ILE A 159 -18.32 10.70 -17.55
N ASP A 160 -19.24 11.28 -16.78
CA ASP A 160 -20.19 12.30 -17.23
C ASP A 160 -19.50 13.61 -17.61
N LEU A 161 -18.55 14.09 -16.79
CA LEU A 161 -17.79 15.31 -17.06
C LEU A 161 -16.79 15.12 -18.19
N MET A 162 -16.13 13.96 -18.27
CA MET A 162 -15.25 13.59 -19.38
C MET A 162 -16.02 13.61 -20.71
N LYS A 163 -17.22 13.02 -20.75
CA LYS A 163 -18.06 13.02 -21.95
C LYS A 163 -18.56 14.43 -22.30
N LYS A 164 -19.08 15.16 -21.32
CA LYS A 164 -19.71 16.48 -21.53
C LYS A 164 -18.71 17.57 -21.90
N HIS A 165 -17.54 17.58 -21.28
CA HIS A 165 -16.60 18.69 -21.37
C HIS A 165 -15.36 18.37 -22.21
N ALA A 166 -14.91 17.12 -22.24
CA ALA A 166 -13.77 16.70 -23.06
C ALA A 166 -14.19 15.91 -24.32
N GLY A 167 -15.47 15.57 -24.48
CA GLY A 167 -15.92 14.74 -25.61
C GLY A 167 -15.46 13.29 -25.53
N ILE A 168 -15.04 12.83 -24.35
CA ILE A 168 -14.45 11.51 -24.14
C ILE A 168 -15.49 10.59 -23.52
N ASP A 169 -15.99 9.65 -24.31
CA ASP A 169 -16.87 8.59 -23.82
C ASP A 169 -16.04 7.44 -23.25
N VAL A 170 -15.75 7.51 -21.95
CA VAL A 170 -14.93 6.52 -21.23
C VAL A 170 -15.54 5.12 -21.30
N GLN A 171 -16.88 4.99 -21.33
CA GLN A 171 -17.54 3.69 -21.43
C GLN A 171 -17.41 3.09 -22.84
N ALA A 172 -17.40 3.93 -23.87
CA ALA A 172 -17.10 3.47 -25.23
C ALA A 172 -15.63 3.05 -25.41
N MET A 173 -14.70 3.71 -24.69
CA MET A 173 -13.28 3.33 -24.64
C MET A 173 -13.04 2.04 -23.87
N TYR A 174 -13.82 1.76 -22.83
CA TYR A 174 -13.68 0.57 -21.99
C TYR A 174 -15.02 -0.18 -21.90
N PRO A 175 -15.48 -0.83 -22.99
CA PRO A 175 -16.75 -1.53 -22.99
C PRO A 175 -16.71 -2.73 -22.04
N ALA A 176 -17.78 -2.92 -21.27
CA ALA A 176 -17.89 -4.04 -20.36
C ALA A 176 -17.80 -5.38 -21.11
N GLY A 177 -16.89 -6.26 -20.69
CA GLY A 177 -16.67 -7.57 -21.29
C GLY A 177 -16.01 -7.55 -22.68
N GLY A 178 -15.52 -6.40 -23.13
CA GLY A 178 -14.78 -6.26 -24.38
C GLY A 178 -13.39 -5.70 -24.19
N GLU A 179 -12.59 -5.76 -25.25
CA GLU A 179 -11.26 -5.15 -25.27
C GLU A 179 -11.35 -3.62 -25.19
N PRO A 180 -10.39 -2.96 -24.49
CA PRO A 180 -10.25 -1.52 -24.53
C PRO A 180 -10.08 -0.98 -25.96
N LYS A 181 -10.76 0.11 -26.27
CA LYS A 181 -10.68 0.94 -27.48
C LYS A 181 -10.08 2.29 -27.13
N ALA A 182 -8.86 2.25 -26.60
CA ALA A 182 -8.20 3.38 -25.95
C ALA A 182 -7.00 3.91 -26.75
N GLU A 183 -6.89 3.60 -28.05
CA GLU A 183 -5.79 4.06 -28.91
C GLU A 183 -5.71 5.60 -28.98
N GLY A 184 -6.87 6.26 -28.84
CA GLY A 184 -6.97 7.72 -28.77
C GLY A 184 -6.60 8.31 -27.40
N TRP A 185 -6.36 7.50 -26.36
CA TRP A 185 -5.96 7.96 -25.04
C TRP A 185 -4.45 8.21 -24.96
N THR A 186 -4.04 9.32 -25.55
CA THR A 186 -2.65 9.79 -25.60
C THR A 186 -2.41 10.92 -24.61
N LEU A 187 -1.15 11.29 -24.39
CA LEU A 187 -0.80 12.47 -23.59
C LEU A 187 -1.38 13.76 -24.18
N ASP A 188 -1.48 13.90 -25.51
CA ASP A 188 -2.11 15.05 -26.13
C ASP A 188 -3.62 15.10 -25.83
N THR A 189 -4.31 13.96 -25.91
CA THR A 189 -5.72 13.84 -25.53
C THR A 189 -5.92 14.12 -24.04
N PHE A 190 -5.02 13.62 -23.18
CA PHE A 190 -5.05 13.86 -21.74
C PHE A 190 -4.94 15.36 -21.43
N LEU A 191 -3.98 16.06 -22.05
CA LEU A 191 -3.78 17.50 -21.87
C LEU A 191 -4.98 18.30 -22.37
N ALA A 192 -5.51 17.96 -23.55
CA ALA A 192 -6.70 18.61 -24.10
C ALA A 192 -7.93 18.44 -23.19
N ALA A 193 -8.12 17.24 -22.63
CA ALA A 193 -9.18 16.96 -21.68
C ALA A 193 -9.02 17.78 -20.39
N ALA A 194 -7.81 17.84 -19.83
CA ALA A 194 -7.51 18.64 -18.64
C ALA A 194 -7.86 20.13 -18.86
N GLN A 195 -7.47 20.69 -20.01
CA GLN A 195 -7.79 22.07 -20.39
C GLN A 195 -9.31 22.29 -20.54
N ALA A 196 -10.00 21.38 -21.23
CA ALA A 196 -11.43 21.51 -21.48
C ALA A 196 -12.26 21.41 -20.18
N CYS A 197 -11.93 20.45 -19.32
CA CYS A 197 -12.55 20.28 -18.02
C CYS A 197 -12.25 21.45 -17.07
N GLN A 198 -11.03 22.00 -17.07
CA GLN A 198 -10.71 23.22 -16.31
C GLN A 198 -11.54 24.42 -16.77
N LYS A 199 -11.67 24.63 -18.09
CA LYS A 199 -12.48 25.72 -18.65
C LYS A 199 -13.96 25.59 -18.27
N ALA A 200 -14.44 24.36 -18.07
CA ALA A 200 -15.80 24.07 -17.60
C ALA A 200 -15.97 24.19 -16.08
N GLY A 201 -14.91 24.51 -15.33
CA GLY A 201 -14.94 24.62 -13.86
C GLY A 201 -14.68 23.31 -13.10
N PHE A 202 -14.27 22.25 -13.80
CA PHE A 202 -14.02 20.92 -13.23
C PHE A 202 -12.58 20.44 -13.52
N PRO A 203 -11.54 21.11 -13.01
CA PRO A 203 -10.15 20.78 -13.34
C PRO A 203 -9.78 19.35 -12.91
N PHE A 204 -8.75 18.81 -13.55
CA PHE A 204 -8.09 17.60 -13.07
C PHE A 204 -7.35 17.90 -11.77
N GLY A 205 -7.42 17.00 -10.80
CA GLY A 205 -6.77 17.12 -9.49
C GLY A 205 -5.65 16.11 -9.33
N ILE A 206 -4.44 16.45 -9.76
CA ILE A 206 -3.26 15.60 -9.60
C ILE A 206 -2.27 16.35 -8.69
N GLY A 207 -1.79 15.65 -7.65
CA GLY A 207 -0.82 16.22 -6.71
C GLY A 207 0.52 16.52 -7.36
N LEU A 208 1.17 17.59 -6.90
CA LEU A 208 2.49 18.03 -7.36
C LEU A 208 3.55 17.98 -6.24
N GLY A 209 3.21 17.29 -5.14
CA GLY A 209 4.08 17.16 -3.97
C GLY A 209 5.02 15.96 -4.04
N THR A 210 5.58 15.61 -2.89
CA THR A 210 6.47 14.46 -2.71
C THR A 210 5.76 13.24 -2.13
N THR A 211 4.42 13.27 -2.12
CA THR A 211 3.63 12.15 -1.65
C THR A 211 3.70 11.00 -2.64
N THR A 212 3.38 9.79 -2.18
CA THR A 212 3.43 8.57 -3.00
C THR A 212 2.60 8.73 -4.27
N ASP A 213 1.37 9.25 -4.16
CA ASP A 213 0.47 9.42 -5.30
C ASP A 213 1.00 10.44 -6.32
N SER A 214 1.63 11.50 -5.83
CA SER A 214 2.23 12.54 -6.67
C SER A 214 3.44 12.01 -7.43
N VAL A 215 4.32 11.27 -6.73
CA VAL A 215 5.54 10.69 -7.30
C VAL A 215 5.22 9.61 -8.33
N ASP A 216 4.24 8.74 -8.05
CA ASP A 216 3.84 7.70 -9.01
C ASP A 216 3.18 8.29 -10.26
N SER A 217 2.35 9.33 -10.09
CA SER A 217 1.75 10.04 -11.22
C SER A 217 2.80 10.71 -12.10
N ALA A 218 3.78 11.38 -11.48
CA ALA A 218 4.92 11.95 -12.20
C ALA A 218 5.75 10.85 -12.88
N GLY A 219 5.99 9.73 -12.20
CA GLY A 219 6.71 8.57 -12.73
C GLY A 219 6.05 8.00 -14.00
N ALA A 220 4.72 7.85 -14.00
CA ALA A 220 3.97 7.39 -15.17
C ALA A 220 4.10 8.35 -16.36
N ILE A 221 4.10 9.67 -16.11
CA ILE A 221 4.35 10.67 -17.17
C ILE A 221 5.78 10.57 -17.68
N PHE A 222 6.77 10.43 -16.80
CA PHE A 222 8.17 10.29 -17.22
C PHE A 222 8.37 9.02 -18.07
N ASP A 223 7.79 7.90 -17.65
CA ASP A 223 7.87 6.64 -18.38
C ASP A 223 7.25 6.74 -19.79
N ALA A 224 6.16 7.50 -19.95
CA ALA A 224 5.54 7.76 -21.26
C ALA A 224 6.46 8.51 -22.25
N PHE A 225 7.50 9.21 -21.77
CA PHE A 225 8.54 9.82 -22.60
C PHE A 225 9.83 8.98 -22.65
N GLY A 226 9.86 7.78 -22.07
CA GLY A 226 11.07 6.99 -21.90
C GLY A 226 12.09 7.63 -20.95
N ALA A 227 11.64 8.52 -20.06
CA ALA A 227 12.48 9.24 -19.13
C ALA A 227 12.71 8.42 -17.86
N GLN A 228 13.98 8.19 -17.52
CA GLN A 228 14.39 7.62 -16.24
C GLN A 228 15.30 8.61 -15.52
N LEU A 229 15.12 8.75 -14.21
CA LEU A 229 15.97 9.63 -13.38
C LEU A 229 17.26 8.92 -12.95
N VAL A 230 17.19 7.60 -12.78
CA VAL A 230 18.29 6.71 -12.42
C VAL A 230 18.15 5.44 -13.27
N ASP A 231 19.21 5.03 -13.96
CA ASP A 231 19.21 3.81 -14.75
C ASP A 231 19.37 2.55 -13.87
N ALA A 232 19.18 1.37 -14.47
CA ALA A 232 19.29 0.08 -13.77
C ALA A 232 20.67 -0.20 -13.13
N ARG A 233 21.70 0.58 -13.46
CA ARG A 233 23.05 0.49 -12.86
C ARG A 233 23.28 1.51 -11.76
N GLY A 234 22.27 2.32 -11.42
CA GLY A 234 22.39 3.42 -10.46
C GLY A 234 22.96 4.71 -11.05
N THR A 235 23.07 4.83 -12.37
CA THR A 235 23.60 6.02 -13.03
C THR A 235 22.54 7.11 -13.06
N LEU A 236 22.89 8.33 -12.63
CA LEU A 236 21.98 9.47 -12.70
C LEU A 236 21.78 9.94 -14.15
N THR A 237 20.54 9.88 -14.64
CA THR A 237 20.14 10.23 -16.02
C THR A 237 19.20 11.43 -16.08
N VAL A 238 19.22 12.27 -15.05
CA VAL A 238 18.33 13.42 -14.86
C VAL A 238 18.44 14.52 -15.94
N LYS A 239 19.52 14.54 -16.74
CA LYS A 239 19.75 15.55 -17.79
C LYS A 239 19.70 14.93 -19.20
N THR A 240 18.55 14.40 -19.58
CA THR A 240 18.30 13.84 -20.91
C THR A 240 17.19 14.59 -21.63
N ASP A 241 17.09 14.43 -22.95
CA ASP A 241 16.01 15.04 -23.74
C ASP A 241 14.65 14.47 -23.35
N ALA A 242 14.57 13.17 -23.06
CA ALA A 242 13.36 12.52 -22.55
C ALA A 242 12.87 13.15 -21.24
N VAL A 243 13.77 13.36 -20.27
CA VAL A 243 13.43 14.05 -19.01
C VAL A 243 12.96 15.49 -19.29
N ARG A 244 13.62 16.21 -20.19
CA ARG A 244 13.20 17.57 -20.57
C ARG A 244 11.79 17.59 -21.18
N GLN A 245 11.48 16.63 -22.07
CA GLN A 245 10.17 16.51 -22.70
C GLN A 245 9.07 16.17 -21.67
N ALA A 246 9.34 15.25 -20.75
CA ALA A 246 8.42 14.92 -19.67
C ALA A 246 8.12 16.13 -18.77
N LEU A 247 9.16 16.88 -18.39
CA LEU A 247 9.02 18.11 -17.60
C LEU A 247 8.23 19.20 -18.33
N ASP A 248 8.50 19.43 -19.62
CA ASP A 248 7.74 20.41 -20.42
C ASP A 248 6.25 20.05 -20.48
N TYR A 249 5.95 18.79 -20.81
CA TYR A 249 4.58 18.29 -20.83
C TYR A 249 3.90 18.43 -19.48
N TYR A 250 4.54 17.98 -18.39
CA TYR A 250 3.92 17.99 -17.08
C TYR A 250 3.74 19.42 -16.54
N ALA A 251 4.66 20.34 -16.85
CA ALA A 251 4.49 21.76 -16.55
C ALA A 251 3.32 22.40 -17.32
N ARG A 252 3.10 22.02 -18.59
CA ARG A 252 1.93 22.48 -19.36
C ARG A 252 0.64 21.93 -18.78
N LEU A 253 0.62 20.66 -18.41
CA LEU A 253 -0.53 20.00 -17.79
C LEU A 253 -0.89 20.63 -16.43
N ALA A 254 0.11 20.84 -15.57
CA ALA A 254 -0.06 21.38 -14.23
C ALA A 254 -0.71 22.77 -14.17
N ARG A 255 -0.62 23.55 -15.25
CA ARG A 255 -1.31 24.86 -15.36
C ARG A 255 -2.83 24.75 -15.30
N PHE A 256 -3.39 23.57 -15.52
CA PHE A 256 -4.82 23.30 -15.47
C PHE A 256 -5.29 22.67 -14.16
N PHE A 257 -4.39 22.43 -13.20
CA PHE A 257 -4.74 21.87 -11.90
C PHE A 257 -5.20 22.95 -10.91
N PRO A 258 -5.87 22.56 -9.80
CA PRO A 258 -6.11 23.46 -8.67
C PRO A 258 -4.82 24.09 -8.16
N SER A 259 -4.88 25.37 -7.78
CA SER A 259 -3.70 26.14 -7.33
C SER A 259 -3.07 25.59 -6.05
N ASP A 260 -3.84 24.88 -5.24
CA ASP A 260 -3.42 24.25 -3.99
C ASP A 260 -2.89 22.82 -4.18
N ALA A 261 -2.90 22.27 -5.40
CA ALA A 261 -2.38 20.93 -5.70
C ALA A 261 -0.93 20.66 -5.25
N PRO A 262 0.00 21.65 -5.22
CA PRO A 262 1.33 21.45 -4.64
C PRO A 262 1.34 21.18 -3.13
N ALA A 263 0.28 21.56 -2.40
CA ALA A 263 0.18 21.40 -0.94
C ALA A 263 -0.62 20.14 -0.53
N TRP A 264 -1.06 19.34 -1.49
CA TRP A 264 -1.91 18.18 -1.26
C TRP A 264 -1.17 17.02 -0.61
N ASP A 265 -1.84 16.33 0.30
CA ASP A 265 -1.43 15.04 0.86
C ASP A 265 -2.03 13.85 0.05
N ASP A 266 -1.66 12.61 0.42
CA ASP A 266 -2.16 11.37 -0.24
C ASP A 266 -3.68 11.17 -0.11
N ALA A 267 -4.40 12.01 0.64
CA ALA A 267 -5.87 11.98 0.73
C ALA A 267 -6.55 13.12 -0.03
N SER A 268 -5.81 14.16 -0.41
CA SER A 268 -6.37 15.43 -0.87
C SER A 268 -7.04 15.30 -2.25
N ASN A 269 -6.46 14.56 -3.19
CA ASN A 269 -7.06 14.32 -4.50
C ASN A 269 -8.40 13.55 -4.40
N ASN A 270 -8.49 12.56 -3.50
CA ASN A 270 -9.70 11.79 -3.27
C ASN A 270 -10.79 12.68 -2.70
N LYS A 271 -10.48 13.50 -1.68
CA LYS A 271 -11.41 14.49 -1.12
C LYS A 271 -11.86 15.49 -2.18
N TRP A 272 -10.94 15.93 -3.05
CA TRP A 272 -11.23 16.85 -4.16
C TRP A 272 -12.24 16.26 -5.14
N LEU A 273 -12.02 15.02 -5.61
CA LEU A 273 -12.94 14.35 -6.52
C LEU A 273 -14.32 14.14 -5.87
N VAL A 274 -14.34 13.59 -4.64
CA VAL A 274 -15.58 13.31 -3.88
C VAL A 274 -16.38 14.60 -3.62
N SER A 275 -15.72 15.75 -3.48
CA SER A 275 -16.42 17.05 -3.34
C SER A 275 -17.17 17.51 -4.59
N GLY A 276 -17.04 16.80 -5.71
CA GLY A 276 -17.69 17.11 -6.98
C GLY A 276 -17.01 18.23 -7.79
N LYS A 277 -15.84 18.70 -7.34
CA LYS A 277 -15.12 19.81 -7.98
C LYS A 277 -14.17 19.39 -9.10
N GLY A 278 -13.82 18.10 -9.19
CA GLY A 278 -12.86 17.58 -10.16
C GLY A 278 -13.48 16.65 -11.20
N ALA A 279 -12.89 16.62 -12.39
CA ALA A 279 -13.26 15.66 -13.43
C ALA A 279 -12.39 14.38 -13.40
N LEU A 280 -11.15 14.45 -12.93
CA LEU A 280 -10.20 13.33 -12.92
C LEU A 280 -9.15 13.52 -11.83
N ILE A 281 -8.72 12.42 -11.21
CA ILE A 281 -7.52 12.33 -10.39
C ILE A 281 -6.68 11.13 -10.84
N MET A 282 -5.40 11.11 -10.48
CA MET A 282 -4.54 9.92 -10.61
C MET A 282 -4.46 9.24 -9.25
N ASN A 283 -5.34 8.26 -9.02
CA ASN A 283 -5.43 7.47 -7.79
C ASN A 283 -6.31 6.23 -8.05
N PRO A 284 -6.07 5.06 -7.41
CA PRO A 284 -7.01 3.94 -7.32
C PRO A 284 -8.50 4.31 -7.09
N PRO A 285 -9.42 3.36 -7.34
CA PRO A 285 -10.87 3.55 -7.23
C PRO A 285 -11.38 3.75 -5.78
N SER A 286 -10.49 4.03 -4.82
CA SER A 286 -10.84 4.32 -3.44
C SER A 286 -11.69 5.61 -3.33
N ALA A 287 -11.44 6.61 -4.18
CA ALA A 287 -12.29 7.80 -4.28
C ALA A 287 -13.71 7.44 -4.73
N TRP A 288 -13.84 6.56 -5.74
CA TRP A 288 -15.14 6.07 -6.20
C TRP A 288 -15.88 5.30 -5.11
N ALA A 289 -15.21 4.40 -4.39
CA ALA A 289 -15.83 3.62 -3.32
C ALA A 289 -16.38 4.51 -2.19
N VAL A 290 -15.68 5.61 -1.86
CA VAL A 290 -16.16 6.60 -0.90
C VAL A 290 -17.29 7.46 -1.49
N ALA A 291 -17.18 7.91 -2.74
CA ALA A 291 -18.23 8.65 -3.43
C ALA A 291 -19.53 7.84 -3.51
N ALA A 292 -19.47 6.55 -3.85
CA ALA A 292 -20.66 5.69 -3.95
C ALA A 292 -21.44 5.61 -2.63
N ARG A 293 -20.77 5.78 -1.48
CA ARG A 293 -21.39 5.82 -0.16
C ARG A 293 -21.86 7.22 0.23
N ASP A 294 -20.99 8.22 0.10
CA ASP A 294 -21.18 9.55 0.71
C ASP A 294 -21.67 10.63 -0.25
N ALA A 295 -21.44 10.44 -1.56
CA ALA A 295 -21.79 11.38 -2.62
C ALA A 295 -22.18 10.64 -3.92
N PRO A 296 -23.29 9.86 -3.94
CA PRO A 296 -23.64 9.01 -5.07
C PRO A 296 -23.79 9.74 -6.42
N GLN A 297 -24.10 11.04 -6.38
CA GLN A 297 -24.13 11.90 -7.57
C GLN A 297 -22.74 12.16 -8.21
N VAL A 298 -21.67 11.79 -7.52
CA VAL A 298 -20.28 11.89 -7.98
C VAL A 298 -19.74 10.53 -8.45
N ALA A 299 -20.35 9.42 -8.03
CA ALA A 299 -19.89 8.07 -8.33
C ALA A 299 -20.20 7.61 -9.76
#